data_AF-K1SXI3-F1
#
_entry.id   AF-K1SXI3-F1
#
_cell.length_a   1.000
_cell.length_b   1.000
_cell.length_c   1.000
_cell.angle_alpha   90.00
_cell.angle_beta   90.00
_cell.angle_gamma   90.00
#
_symmetry.space_group_name_H-M   'P 1'
#
loop_
_entity.id
_entity.type
_entity.pdbx_description
1 polymer ?
#
loop_
_entity_poly.entity_id
_entity_poly.type
_entity_poly.pdbx_seq_one_letter_code
_entity_poly.pdbx_strand_id
1 'polypeptide(L)'
;INDAAGEKMKAEIEKARLDADSVGGIIECAVTGVKAGFGEPMFEGIENRLAAAVFGIPAVKGIEFGRGFSSALLRGSENNDEFIVSDGTVRTETNNHGGILGGITSGMPIVFRVAIKPTPSIGKPQRSVNLETMEEEELLIKGRHDPCIVPRAVPAVEAVTAVTMLDIVL
;
A
#
# COMPACT_ATOMS: atom_id res chain seq x y z
N ILE A 1 -12.49 -2.13 -9.90
CA ILE A 1 -13.40 -2.20 -8.73
C ILE A 1 -14.24 -3.47 -8.86
N ASN A 2 -14.36 -4.28 -7.80
CA ASN A 2 -15.02 -5.59 -7.83
C ASN A 2 -15.92 -5.75 -6.60
N ASP A 3 -17.24 -5.70 -6.78
CA ASP A 3 -18.21 -5.75 -5.68
C ASP A 3 -18.20 -7.10 -4.96
N ALA A 4 -17.98 -8.20 -5.69
CA ALA A 4 -17.88 -9.53 -5.08
C ALA A 4 -16.65 -9.66 -4.16
N ALA A 5 -15.55 -8.99 -4.49
CA ALA A 5 -14.41 -8.87 -3.57
C ALA A 5 -14.77 -7.99 -2.35
N GLY A 6 -15.54 -6.92 -2.56
CA GLY A 6 -16.08 -6.07 -1.50
C GLY A 6 -16.89 -6.84 -0.46
N GLU A 7 -17.81 -7.71 -0.90
CA GLU A 7 -18.63 -8.53 0.00
C GLU A 7 -17.79 -9.54 0.79
N LYS A 8 -16.78 -10.16 0.17
CA LYS A 8 -15.83 -11.05 0.88
C LYS A 8 -15.06 -10.28 1.96
N MET A 9 -14.60 -9.07 1.67
CA MET A 9 -13.90 -8.23 2.65
C MET A 9 -14.82 -7.87 3.82
N LYS A 10 -16.07 -7.47 3.57
CA LYS A 10 -17.06 -7.18 4.62
C LYS A 10 -17.30 -8.40 5.51
N ALA A 11 -17.47 -9.58 4.92
CA ALA A 11 -17.69 -10.82 5.66
C ALA A 11 -16.51 -11.17 6.57
N GLU A 12 -15.27 -11.01 6.11
CA GLU A 12 -14.08 -11.27 6.92
C GLU A 12 -13.93 -10.25 8.07
N ILE A 13 -14.21 -8.96 7.81
CA ILE A 13 -14.20 -7.93 8.85
C ILE A 13 -15.25 -8.22 9.92
N GLU A 14 -16.45 -8.65 9.52
CA GLU A 14 -17.51 -9.00 10.45
C GLU A 14 -17.18 -10.25 11.27
N LYS A 15 -16.56 -11.25 10.65
CA LYS A 15 -16.05 -12.44 11.37
C LYS A 15 -15.02 -12.05 12.42
N ALA A 16 -14.01 -11.25 12.06
CA ALA A 16 -13.01 -10.77 13.00
C ALA A 16 -13.65 -9.99 14.16
N ARG A 17 -14.64 -9.14 13.87
CA ARG A 17 -15.40 -8.40 14.89
C ARG A 17 -16.13 -9.32 15.86
N LEU A 18 -16.81 -10.35 15.35
CA LEU A 18 -17.51 -11.35 16.17
C LEU A 18 -16.54 -12.17 17.03
N ASP A 19 -15.35 -12.45 16.50
CA ASP A 19 -14.27 -13.15 17.21
C ASP A 19 -13.52 -12.24 18.20
N ALA A 20 -13.93 -10.97 18.39
CA ALA A 20 -13.24 -9.97 19.20
C ALA A 20 -11.77 -9.72 18.78
N ASP A 21 -11.48 -9.88 17.49
CA ASP A 21 -10.17 -9.75 16.86
C ASP A 21 -10.16 -8.62 15.80
N SER A 22 -9.06 -8.48 15.06
CA SER A 22 -8.95 -7.55 13.95
C SER A 22 -8.21 -8.14 12.75
N VAL A 23 -8.41 -7.52 11.58
CA VAL A 23 -7.76 -7.90 10.32
C VAL A 23 -7.14 -6.68 9.64
N GLY A 24 -6.02 -6.93 8.97
CA GLY A 24 -5.34 -5.98 8.11
C GLY A 24 -5.82 -6.06 6.67
N GLY A 25 -5.01 -5.59 5.73
CA GLY A 25 -5.31 -5.71 4.31
C GLY A 25 -4.30 -4.99 3.43
N ILE A 26 -4.58 -4.99 2.14
CA ILE A 26 -3.75 -4.34 1.12
C ILE A 26 -4.59 -3.27 0.41
N ILE A 27 -4.02 -2.08 0.28
CA ILE A 27 -4.59 -0.97 -0.50
C ILE A 27 -3.78 -0.85 -1.78
N GLU A 28 -4.44 -0.90 -2.94
CA GLU A 28 -3.83 -0.49 -4.21
C GLU A 28 -4.17 0.97 -4.48
N CYS A 29 -3.15 1.78 -4.79
CA CYS A 29 -3.31 3.17 -5.15
C CYS A 29 -2.68 3.40 -6.53
N ALA A 30 -3.32 4.24 -7.32
CA ALA A 30 -2.87 4.57 -8.67
C ALA A 30 -2.84 6.08 -8.91
N VAL A 31 -1.77 6.56 -9.55
CA VAL A 31 -1.67 7.93 -10.06
C VAL A 31 -1.76 7.88 -11.58
N THR A 32 -2.81 8.49 -12.13
CA THR A 32 -3.10 8.48 -13.56
C THR A 32 -2.86 9.85 -14.18
N GLY A 33 -2.51 9.89 -15.47
CA GLY A 33 -2.32 11.16 -16.21
C GLY A 33 -0.98 11.85 -15.94
N VAL A 34 -0.06 11.19 -15.23
CA VAL A 34 1.31 11.67 -15.06
C VAL A 34 2.07 11.56 -16.39
N LYS A 35 2.81 12.60 -16.76
CA LYS A 35 3.67 12.57 -17.96
C LYS A 35 4.95 11.81 -17.65
N ALA A 36 5.59 11.25 -18.66
CA ALA A 36 6.92 10.68 -18.51
C ALA A 36 7.95 11.77 -18.17
N GLY A 37 8.98 11.40 -17.41
CA GLY A 37 10.15 12.23 -17.15
C GLY A 37 10.20 12.95 -15.80
N PHE A 38 9.18 12.84 -14.94
CA PHE A 38 9.24 13.29 -13.55
C PHE A 38 9.95 12.28 -12.64
N GLY A 39 10.63 12.77 -11.61
CA GLY A 39 11.44 11.99 -10.67
C GLY A 39 12.94 12.07 -10.97
N GLU A 40 13.73 11.39 -10.15
CA GLU A 40 15.18 11.36 -10.27
C GLU A 40 15.73 9.93 -10.18
N PRO A 41 16.91 9.64 -10.74
CA PRO A 41 17.59 8.38 -10.50
C PRO A 41 17.96 8.20 -9.01
N MET A 42 18.20 6.95 -8.62
CA MET A 42 18.77 6.57 -7.32
C MET A 42 17.87 6.86 -6.11
N PHE A 43 18.20 7.84 -5.26
CA PHE A 43 17.62 7.98 -3.90
C PHE A 43 16.40 8.90 -3.83
N GLU A 44 16.25 9.82 -4.78
CA GLU A 44 15.12 10.77 -4.83
C GLU A 44 14.08 10.40 -5.91
N GLY A 45 14.17 9.18 -6.43
CA GLY A 45 13.19 8.63 -7.36
C GLY A 45 11.79 8.48 -6.78
N ILE A 46 10.81 8.34 -7.69
CA ILE A 46 9.39 8.22 -7.35
C ILE A 46 9.15 7.13 -6.30
N GLU A 47 9.73 5.93 -6.48
CA GLU A 47 9.53 4.82 -5.54
C GLU A 47 9.99 5.19 -4.13
N ASN A 48 11.14 5.84 -3.99
CA ASN A 48 11.73 6.14 -2.68
C ASN A 48 10.91 7.20 -1.94
N ARG A 49 10.57 8.29 -2.64
CA ARG A 49 9.82 9.40 -2.05
C ARG A 49 8.43 8.96 -1.65
N LEU A 50 7.73 8.19 -2.51
CA LEU A 50 6.44 7.60 -2.17
C LEU A 50 6.55 6.57 -1.05
N ALA A 51 7.55 5.68 -1.09
CA ALA A 51 7.74 4.70 -0.03
C ALA A 51 7.96 5.37 1.33
N ALA A 52 8.86 6.36 1.41
CA ALA A 52 9.14 7.10 2.63
C ALA A 52 7.87 7.79 3.18
N ALA A 53 7.15 8.49 2.31
CA ALA A 53 5.94 9.21 2.70
C ALA A 53 4.81 8.26 3.15
N VAL A 54 4.56 7.21 2.37
CA VAL A 54 3.51 6.21 2.66
C VAL A 54 3.83 5.42 3.93
N PHE A 55 5.10 5.07 4.20
CA PHE A 55 5.49 4.43 5.46
C PHE A 55 5.26 5.32 6.69
N GLY A 56 5.12 6.64 6.50
CA GLY A 56 4.69 7.56 7.55
C GLY A 56 3.23 7.37 8.00
N ILE A 57 2.40 6.68 7.21
CA ILE A 57 1.03 6.37 7.58
C ILE A 57 1.04 5.28 8.67
N PRO A 58 0.35 5.48 9.82
CA PRO A 58 0.29 4.47 10.85
C PRO A 58 -0.21 3.11 10.34
N ALA A 59 0.35 2.04 10.90
CA ALA A 59 0.04 0.65 10.57
C ALA A 59 0.50 0.14 9.18
N VAL A 60 1.14 0.98 8.35
CA VAL A 60 1.84 0.50 7.14
C VAL A 60 3.02 -0.39 7.55
N LYS A 61 3.15 -1.56 6.91
CA LYS A 61 4.26 -2.50 7.11
C LYS A 61 4.96 -2.92 5.82
N GLY A 62 4.45 -2.52 4.67
CA GLY A 62 5.05 -2.83 3.38
C GLY A 62 4.48 -1.96 2.27
N ILE A 63 5.29 -1.73 1.25
CA ILE A 63 4.90 -1.10 -0.01
C ILE A 63 5.57 -1.85 -1.16
N GLU A 64 4.89 -1.96 -2.29
CA GLU A 64 5.43 -2.53 -3.52
C GLU A 64 4.88 -1.80 -4.75
N PHE A 65 5.66 -1.69 -5.81
CA PHE A 65 5.31 -0.95 -7.03
C PHE A 65 5.11 -1.90 -8.20
N GLY A 66 4.10 -1.65 -9.04
CA GLY A 66 3.73 -2.49 -10.17
C GLY A 66 3.45 -3.93 -9.75
N ARG A 67 4.16 -4.89 -10.36
CA ARG A 67 4.10 -6.31 -9.96
C ARG A 67 4.73 -6.59 -8.60
N GLY A 68 5.52 -5.67 -8.07
CA GLY A 68 6.01 -5.70 -6.71
C GLY A 68 6.80 -6.97 -6.40
N PHE A 69 6.49 -7.61 -5.27
CA PHE A 69 7.16 -8.83 -4.84
C PHE A 69 6.95 -10.00 -5.82
N SER A 70 5.88 -9.99 -6.64
CA SER A 70 5.67 -11.04 -7.64
C SER A 70 6.70 -10.99 -8.78
N SER A 71 7.37 -9.85 -9.01
CA SER A 71 8.45 -9.73 -9.99
C SER A 71 9.66 -10.59 -9.65
N ALA A 72 9.90 -10.86 -8.35
CA ALA A 72 11.01 -11.71 -7.92
C ALA A 72 10.88 -13.18 -8.37
N LEU A 73 9.69 -13.59 -8.84
CA LEU A 73 9.39 -14.95 -9.28
C LEU A 73 9.54 -15.14 -10.79
N LEU A 74 10.00 -14.14 -11.52
CA LEU A 74 9.95 -14.08 -12.98
C LEU A 74 11.34 -13.94 -13.61
N ARG A 75 11.45 -14.36 -14.86
CA ARG A 75 12.58 -13.98 -15.72
C ARG A 75 12.36 -12.59 -16.28
N GLY A 76 13.46 -11.92 -16.67
CA GLY A 76 13.39 -10.59 -17.28
C GLY A 76 12.47 -10.53 -18.50
N SER A 77 12.46 -11.56 -19.36
CA SER A 77 11.55 -11.65 -20.51
C SER A 77 10.06 -11.69 -20.16
N GLU A 78 9.72 -12.06 -18.92
CA GLU A 78 8.34 -12.13 -18.42
C GLU A 78 7.94 -10.90 -17.59
N ASN A 79 8.93 -10.13 -17.12
CA ASN A 79 8.71 -8.94 -16.29
C ASN A 79 8.89 -7.64 -17.06
N ASN A 80 9.69 -7.63 -18.13
CA ASN A 80 9.91 -6.44 -18.93
C ASN A 80 8.60 -5.96 -19.57
N ASP A 81 8.46 -4.65 -19.65
CA ASP A 81 7.35 -3.99 -20.32
C ASP A 81 7.80 -3.57 -21.71
N GLU A 82 7.28 -4.23 -22.74
CA GLU A 82 7.66 -3.93 -24.13
C GLU A 82 7.13 -2.57 -24.56
N PHE A 83 7.99 -1.76 -25.20
CA PHE A 83 7.60 -0.46 -25.71
C PHE A 83 6.88 -0.59 -27.05
N ILE A 84 5.74 0.07 -27.16
CA ILE A 84 4.90 0.13 -28.35
C ILE A 84 4.61 1.59 -28.71
N VAL A 85 4.27 1.83 -29.97
CA VAL A 85 3.70 3.10 -30.42
C VAL A 85 2.19 2.91 -30.56
N SER A 86 1.42 3.75 -29.88
CA SER A 86 -0.04 3.78 -30.04
C SER A 86 -0.51 5.22 -30.02
N ASP A 87 -1.40 5.58 -30.96
CA ASP A 87 -1.91 6.94 -31.14
C ASP A 87 -0.80 8.01 -31.30
N GLY A 88 0.33 7.61 -31.90
CA GLY A 88 1.49 8.49 -32.09
C GLY A 88 2.31 8.76 -30.83
N THR A 89 2.02 8.09 -29.71
CA THR A 89 2.78 8.20 -28.45
C THR A 89 3.45 6.87 -28.09
N VAL A 90 4.66 6.95 -27.53
CA VAL A 90 5.35 5.78 -26.96
C VAL A 90 4.70 5.44 -25.63
N ARG A 91 4.34 4.17 -25.45
CA ARG A 91 3.82 3.59 -24.21
C ARG A 91 4.35 2.17 -24.06
N THR A 92 4.07 1.51 -22.94
CA THR A 92 4.37 0.08 -22.81
C THR A 92 3.11 -0.77 -23.00
N GLU A 93 3.28 -2.00 -23.50
CA GLU A 93 2.18 -2.94 -23.71
C GLU A 93 1.59 -3.43 -22.36
N THR A 94 2.46 -3.67 -21.38
CA THR A 94 2.11 -3.99 -20.00
C THR A 94 2.59 -2.89 -19.05
N ASN A 95 2.28 -3.00 -17.75
CA ASN A 95 2.72 -2.04 -16.73
C ASN A 95 3.27 -2.77 -15.49
N ASN A 96 4.15 -3.75 -15.70
CA ASN A 96 4.78 -4.53 -14.65
C ASN A 96 5.69 -3.67 -13.78
N HIS A 97 6.35 -2.68 -14.38
CA HIS A 97 7.17 -1.66 -13.71
C HIS A 97 6.34 -0.65 -12.92
N GLY A 98 5.00 -0.67 -13.04
CA GLY A 98 4.11 0.14 -12.20
C GLY A 98 4.24 1.64 -12.40
N GLY A 99 4.46 2.07 -13.64
CA GLY A 99 4.55 3.49 -14.02
C GLY A 99 5.91 4.13 -13.81
N ILE A 100 6.86 3.47 -13.15
CA ILE A 100 8.19 4.00 -12.83
C ILE A 100 9.30 3.12 -13.42
N LEU A 101 10.31 3.74 -14.02
CA LEU A 101 11.52 3.10 -14.54
C LEU A 101 12.74 3.85 -14.02
N GLY A 102 13.54 3.18 -13.18
CA GLY A 102 14.78 3.76 -12.65
C GLY A 102 14.58 5.03 -11.82
N GLY A 103 13.48 5.13 -11.06
CA GLY A 103 13.15 6.33 -10.30
C GLY A 103 12.37 7.40 -11.07
N ILE A 104 12.09 7.19 -12.36
CA ILE A 104 11.49 8.18 -13.26
C ILE A 104 10.15 7.66 -13.81
N THR A 105 9.16 8.54 -13.87
CA THR A 105 7.86 8.23 -14.47
C THR A 105 7.99 7.87 -15.96
N SER A 106 7.32 6.78 -16.34
CA SER A 106 7.29 6.25 -17.71
C SER A 106 6.16 6.83 -18.57
N GLY A 107 5.22 7.57 -17.96
CA GLY A 107 3.97 8.00 -18.58
C GLY A 107 2.83 6.98 -18.48
N MET A 108 3.12 5.76 -18.01
CA MET A 108 2.10 4.79 -17.58
C MET A 108 1.59 5.15 -16.18
N PRO A 109 0.39 4.68 -15.77
CA PRO A 109 -0.10 4.88 -14.41
C PRO A 109 0.92 4.38 -13.38
N ILE A 110 1.22 5.22 -12.39
CA ILE A 110 1.99 4.77 -11.23
C ILE A 110 1.05 3.90 -10.40
N VAL A 111 1.42 2.65 -10.14
CA VAL A 111 0.60 1.71 -9.37
C VAL A 111 1.44 1.14 -8.26
N PHE A 112 0.94 1.19 -7.04
CA PHE A 112 1.59 0.58 -5.88
C PHE A 112 0.57 0.02 -4.90
N ARG A 113 1.01 -0.95 -4.10
CA ARG A 113 0.21 -1.61 -3.08
C ARG A 113 0.83 -1.39 -1.70
N VAL A 114 -0.02 -1.16 -0.71
CA VAL A 114 0.36 -0.83 0.66
C VAL A 114 -0.22 -1.87 1.61
N ALA A 115 0.65 -2.54 2.37
CA ALA A 115 0.24 -3.51 3.38
C ALA A 115 -0.03 -2.81 4.71
N ILE A 116 -1.27 -2.92 5.20
CA ILE A 116 -1.74 -2.38 6.47
C ILE A 116 -1.92 -3.54 7.45
N LYS A 117 -1.24 -3.47 8.61
CA LYS A 117 -1.36 -4.51 9.64
C LYS A 117 -2.74 -4.44 10.36
N PRO A 118 -3.17 -5.53 11.01
CA PRO A 118 -4.34 -5.51 11.90
C PRO A 118 -4.20 -4.49 13.04
N THR A 119 -5.33 -3.99 13.53
CA THR A 119 -5.40 -3.12 14.71
C THR A 119 -4.95 -3.90 15.95
N PRO A 120 -3.94 -3.45 16.71
CA PRO A 120 -3.43 -4.23 17.85
C PRO A 120 -4.37 -4.23 19.06
N SER A 121 -5.22 -3.20 19.18
CA SER A 121 -6.21 -3.10 20.25
C SER A 121 -7.41 -3.99 19.94
N ILE A 122 -7.42 -5.20 20.48
CA ILE A 122 -8.48 -6.20 20.29
C ILE A 122 -9.12 -6.60 21.61
N GLY A 123 -10.30 -7.23 21.54
CA GLY A 123 -11.07 -7.65 22.71
C GLY A 123 -10.65 -9.00 23.30
N LYS A 124 -9.58 -9.61 22.76
CA LYS A 124 -8.98 -10.84 23.32
C LYS A 124 -7.93 -10.49 24.38
N PRO A 125 -7.86 -11.24 25.50
CA PRO A 125 -6.79 -11.09 26.47
C PRO A 125 -5.42 -11.36 25.82
N GLN A 126 -4.43 -10.56 26.19
CA GLN A 126 -3.06 -10.66 25.69
C GLN A 126 -2.07 -10.62 26.85
N ARG A 127 -0.98 -11.37 26.75
CA ARG A 127 0.13 -11.22 27.70
C ARG A 127 0.85 -9.91 27.47
N SER A 128 1.07 -9.16 28.54
CA SER A 128 1.79 -7.89 28.55
C SER A 128 2.61 -7.80 29.84
N VAL A 129 3.22 -6.64 30.09
CA VAL A 129 3.92 -6.33 31.32
C VAL A 129 3.38 -5.05 31.94
N ASN A 130 3.36 -5.00 33.27
CA ASN A 130 3.15 -3.78 34.02
C ASN A 130 4.45 -2.99 34.08
N LEU A 131 4.46 -1.75 33.60
CA LEU A 131 5.68 -0.94 33.64
C LEU A 131 6.00 -0.38 35.03
N GLU A 132 5.04 -0.37 35.97
CA GLU A 132 5.26 0.09 37.35
C GLU A 132 5.74 -1.06 38.25
N THR A 133 5.09 -2.23 38.18
CA THR A 133 5.46 -3.39 39.01
C THR A 133 6.55 -4.26 38.39
N MET A 134 6.82 -4.12 37.09
CA MET A 134 7.77 -4.95 36.32
C MET A 134 7.41 -6.45 36.29
N GLU A 135 6.11 -6.76 36.34
CA GLU A 135 5.59 -8.13 36.32
C GLU A 135 4.78 -8.42 35.05
N GLU A 136 4.72 -9.70 34.64
CA GLU A 136 3.84 -10.14 33.56
C GLU A 136 2.38 -10.08 34.02
N GLU A 137 1.50 -9.53 33.17
CA GLU A 137 0.07 -9.46 33.44
C GLU A 137 -0.76 -9.63 32.17
N GLU A 138 -2.01 -10.03 32.36
CA GLU A 138 -2.97 -10.15 31.27
C GLU A 138 -3.61 -8.79 30.97
N LEU A 139 -3.37 -8.28 29.76
CA LEU A 139 -4.00 -7.07 29.25
C LEU A 139 -5.28 -7.42 28.50
N LEU A 140 -6.41 -6.93 29.02
CA LEU A 140 -7.70 -6.98 28.34
C LEU A 140 -8.17 -5.56 28.02
N ILE A 141 -8.15 -5.21 26.74
CA ILE A 141 -8.52 -3.85 26.30
C ILE A 141 -10.04 -3.76 26.16
N LYS A 142 -10.67 -2.94 27.00
CA LYS A 142 -12.13 -2.71 27.00
C LYS A 142 -12.50 -1.53 26.09
N GLY A 143 -13.70 -1.58 25.51
CA GLY A 143 -14.26 -0.47 24.72
C GLY A 143 -14.48 -0.81 23.25
N ARG A 144 -14.72 0.23 22.45
CA ARG A 144 -14.92 0.09 21.00
C ARG A 144 -13.58 0.06 20.29
N HIS A 145 -13.32 -1.04 19.60
CA HIS A 145 -12.14 -1.23 18.76
C HIS A 145 -12.55 -1.37 17.31
N ASP A 146 -11.63 -1.02 16.42
CA ASP A 146 -11.86 -1.13 15.00
C ASP A 146 -11.37 -2.49 14.49
N PRO A 147 -12.28 -3.38 14.04
CA PRO A 147 -11.90 -4.70 13.54
C PRO A 147 -11.11 -4.61 12.23
N CYS A 148 -11.18 -3.47 11.53
CA CYS A 148 -10.34 -3.17 10.38
C CYS A 148 -10.21 -1.65 10.17
N ILE A 149 -8.99 -1.17 9.94
CA ILE A 149 -8.70 0.24 9.63
C ILE A 149 -8.46 0.49 8.14
N VAL A 150 -8.35 -0.56 7.33
CA VAL A 150 -7.98 -0.47 5.89
C VAL A 150 -8.87 0.49 5.10
N PRO A 151 -10.22 0.44 5.19
CA PRO A 151 -11.06 1.37 4.44
C PRO A 151 -10.85 2.85 4.80
N ARG A 152 -10.44 3.12 6.04
CA ARG A 152 -10.11 4.48 6.51
C ARG A 152 -8.69 4.92 6.15
N ALA A 153 -7.79 3.97 5.90
CA ALA A 153 -6.44 4.27 5.44
C ALA A 153 -6.39 4.61 3.94
N VAL A 154 -7.39 4.22 3.13
CA VAL A 154 -7.48 4.57 1.70
C VAL A 154 -7.31 6.08 1.44
N PRO A 155 -8.13 6.98 2.03
CA PRO A 155 -7.96 8.42 1.79
C PRO A 155 -6.63 8.97 2.32
N ALA A 156 -6.03 8.34 3.33
CA ALA A 156 -4.70 8.74 3.81
C ALA A 156 -3.60 8.38 2.79
N VAL A 157 -3.66 7.18 2.20
CA VAL A 157 -2.75 6.76 1.13
C VAL A 157 -2.89 7.68 -0.08
N GLU A 158 -4.12 7.98 -0.51
CA GLU A 158 -4.39 8.90 -1.61
C GLU A 158 -3.84 10.30 -1.34
N ALA A 159 -4.10 10.86 -0.15
CA ALA A 159 -3.66 12.20 0.23
C ALA A 159 -2.13 12.32 0.30
N VAL A 160 -1.46 11.36 0.96
CA VAL A 160 0.00 11.33 1.04
C VAL A 160 0.61 11.23 -0.35
N THR A 161 0.06 10.35 -1.21
CA THR A 161 0.50 10.19 -2.60
C THR A 161 0.35 11.48 -3.39
N ALA A 162 -0.81 12.15 -3.29
CA ALA A 162 -1.07 13.39 -4.02
C ALA A 162 -0.11 14.50 -3.60
N VAL A 163 0.14 14.66 -2.30
CA VAL A 163 1.08 15.68 -1.78
C VAL A 163 2.51 15.37 -2.21
N THR A 164 2.95 14.12 -2.10
CA THR A 164 4.30 13.72 -2.53
C THR A 164 4.48 13.90 -4.03
N MET A 165 3.49 13.52 -4.85
CA MET A 165 3.57 13.74 -6.30
C MET A 165 3.56 15.22 -6.65
N LEU A 166 2.80 16.06 -5.95
CA LEU A 166 2.83 17.51 -6.12
C LEU A 166 4.25 18.07 -5.88
N ASP A 167 4.90 17.64 -4.81
CA ASP A 167 6.26 18.06 -4.47
C ASP A 167 7.35 17.47 -5.38
N ILE A 168 7.03 16.47 -6.20
CA ILE A 168 7.93 15.92 -7.24
C ILE A 168 7.83 16.72 -8.54
N VAL A 169 6.65 17.27 -8.85
CA VAL A 169 6.41 17.96 -10.14
C VAL A 169 6.65 19.46 -10.10
N LEU A 170 6.78 20.06 -8.91
CA LEU A 170 7.13 21.47 -8.69
C LEU A 170 8.65 21.68 -8.74
#